data_AF-A0A528LRV6-F1
#
_entry.id   AF-A0A528LRV6-F1
#
_cell.length_a   1.000
_cell.length_b   1.000
_cell.length_c   1.000
_cell.angle_alpha   90.00
_cell.angle_beta   90.00
_cell.angle_gamma   90.00
#
_symmetry.space_group_name_H-M   'P 1'
#
loop_
_entity.id
_entity.type
_entity.pdbx_description
1 polymer ?
#
loop_
_entity_poly.entity_id
_entity_poly.type
_entity_poly.pdbx_seq_one_letter_code
_entity_poly.pdbx_strand_id
1 'polypeptide(L)' 'HYIMAGGGRITEIAVIAERTAKCSPCGGCRQRLAEFCRPETKLYLCDSGGVVETVTLGEMLPYGFQGDMLK' A
#
# COMPACT_ATOMS: atom_id res chain seq x y z
N HIS A 1 2.74 4.57 -14.05
CA HIS A 1 4.09 5.19 -14.15
C HIS A 1 5.19 4.33 -13.55
N TYR A 2 5.07 3.88 -12.29
CA TYR A 2 6.08 3.04 -11.62
C TYR A 2 6.60 1.86 -12.47
N ILE A 3 5.69 1.04 -13.01
CA ILE A 3 6.04 -0.10 -13.88
C ILE A 3 6.76 0.33 -15.15
N MET A 4 6.26 1.38 -15.81
CA MET A 4 6.86 1.93 -17.02
C MET A 4 8.27 2.51 -16.77
N ALA A 5 8.59 2.88 -15.53
CA ALA A 5 9.90 3.38 -15.12
C ALA A 5 10.88 2.26 -14.71
N GLY A 6 10.55 0.99 -14.96
CA GLY A 6 11.40 -0.17 -14.66
C GLY A 6 11.06 -0.89 -13.35
N GLY A 7 10.13 -0.38 -12.55
CA GLY A 7 9.67 -1.03 -11.32
C GLY A 7 10.77 -1.21 -10.26
N GLY A 8 10.60 -2.20 -9.38
CA GLY A 8 11.52 -2.48 -8.28
C GLY A 8 10.79 -2.89 -7.00
N ARG A 9 11.35 -2.50 -5.84
CA ARG A 9 10.73 -2.71 -4.53
C ARG A 9 10.35 -1.36 -3.91
N ILE A 10 9.10 -1.24 -3.49
CA ILE A 10 8.59 -0.04 -2.80
C ILE A 10 8.88 -0.18 -1.30
N THR A 11 9.55 0.81 -0.72
CA THR A 11 9.92 0.83 0.70
C THR A 11 8.84 1.44 1.58
N GLU A 12 8.13 2.45 1.08
CA GLU A 12 7.10 3.19 1.80
C GLU A 12 6.04 3.76 0.84
N ILE A 13 4.81 3.94 1.33
CA ILE A 13 3.65 4.40 0.56
C ILE A 13 2.92 5.46 1.37
N ALA A 14 2.44 6.53 0.72
CA ALA A 14 1.48 7.46 1.30
C ALA A 14 0.19 7.47 0.47
N VAL A 15 -0.96 7.45 1.15
CA VAL A 15 -2.29 7.51 0.53
C VAL A 15 -3.05 8.69 1.11
N ILE A 16 -3.47 9.60 0.24
CA ILE A 16 -4.18 10.83 0.59
C ILE A 16 -5.43 10.99 -0.26
N ALA A 17 -6.51 11.50 0.34
CA ALA A 17 -7.68 11.99 -0.37
C ALA A 17 -8.18 13.28 0.28
N GLU A 18 -8.39 14.33 -0.51
CA GLU A 18 -8.72 15.69 -0.03
C GLU A 18 -9.97 15.75 0.85
N ARG A 19 -10.94 14.85 0.62
CA ARG A 19 -12.24 14.83 1.31
C ARG A 19 -12.41 13.60 2.21
N THR A 20 -11.31 13.06 2.75
CA THR A 20 -11.38 11.89 3.63
C THR A 20 -10.37 12.02 4.76
N ALA A 21 -10.85 11.97 6.00
CA ALA A 21 -10.02 12.10 7.20
C ALA A 21 -9.02 10.94 7.40
N LYS A 22 -9.23 9.80 6.73
CA LYS A 22 -8.33 8.65 6.75
C LYS A 22 -8.52 7.84 5.45
N CYS A 23 -7.70 8.12 4.45
CA CYS A 23 -7.83 7.45 3.16
C CYS A 23 -7.17 6.07 3.16
N SER A 24 -7.97 5.02 3.39
CA SER A 24 -7.52 3.63 3.28
C SER A 24 -7.56 3.16 1.81
N PRO A 25 -6.49 2.54 1.26
CA PRO A 25 -6.54 1.96 -0.08
C PRO A 25 -7.57 0.83 -0.15
N CYS A 26 -8.26 0.68 -1.28
CA CYS A 26 -9.20 -0.42 -1.49
C CYS A 26 -8.47 -1.78 -1.65
N GLY A 27 -9.21 -2.89 -1.55
CA GLY A 27 -8.62 -4.24 -1.63
C GLY A 27 -7.79 -4.49 -2.89
N GLY A 28 -8.28 -4.04 -4.06
CA GLY A 28 -7.55 -4.18 -5.32
C GLY A 28 -6.24 -3.39 -5.35
N CYS A 29 -6.19 -2.20 -4.73
CA CYS A 29 -4.95 -1.43 -4.59
C CYS A 29 -3.97 -2.15 -3.66
N ARG A 30 -4.44 -2.66 -2.51
CA ARG A 30 -3.61 -3.41 -1.56
C ARG A 30 -2.96 -4.63 -2.23
N GLN A 31 -3.73 -5.37 -3.03
CA GLN A 31 -3.24 -6.55 -3.74
C GLN A 31 -2.15 -6.20 -4.77
N ARG A 32 -2.37 -5.16 -5.60
CA ARG A 32 -1.35 -4.71 -6.56
C ARG A 32 -0.09 -4.17 -5.88
N LEU A 33 -0.24 -3.44 -4.77
CA LEU A 33 0.90 -2.96 -4.00
C LEU A 33 1.71 -4.13 -3.42
N ALA A 34 1.05 -5.20 -2.97
CA ALA A 34 1.70 -6.38 -2.42
C ALA A 34 2.63 -7.10 -3.42
N GLU A 35 2.42 -6.95 -4.73
CA GLU A 35 3.33 -7.48 -5.76
C GLU A 35 4.72 -6.78 -5.76
N PHE A 36 4.81 -5.55 -5.23
CA PHE A 36 6.03 -4.72 -5.25
C PHE A 36 6.55 -4.34 -3.86
N CYS A 37 5.87 -4.77 -2.79
CA CYS A 37 6.14 -4.40 -1.41
C CYS A 37 6.47 -5.62 -0.56
N ARG A 38 6.99 -5.38 0.64
CA ARG A 38 7.08 -6.42 1.69
C ARG A 38 5.94 -6.22 2.69
N PRO A 39 5.59 -7.23 3.50
CA PRO A 39 4.59 -7.07 4.56
C PRO A 39 4.92 -5.91 5.51
N GLU A 40 6.21 -5.62 5.73
CA GLU A 40 6.69 -4.56 6.62
C GLU A 40 6.72 -3.17 5.96
N THR A 41 6.42 -3.06 4.66
CA THR A 41 6.36 -1.79 3.94
C THR A 41 5.36 -0.86 4.63
N LYS A 42 5.83 0.34 5.02
CA LYS A 42 4.99 1.33 5.71
C LYS A 42 3.99 1.95 4.75
N LEU A 43 2.77 2.11 5.23
CA LEU A 43 1.66 2.76 4.55
C LEU A 43 1.13 3.88 5.43
N TYR A 44 1.39 5.12 5.00
CA TYR A 44 0.95 6.34 5.62
C TYR A 44 -0.47 6.68 5.12
N LEU A 45 -1.43 6.65 6.02
CA LEU A 45 -2.80 7.07 5.79
C LEU A 45 -2.89 8.56 6.12
N CYS A 46 -3.13 9.38 5.09
CA CYS A 46 -3.06 10.83 5.20
C CYS A 46 -4.41 11.48 4.96
N ASP A 47 -4.57 12.67 5.51
CA ASP A 47 -5.60 13.65 5.16
C ASP A 47 -4.94 14.94 4.63
N SER A 48 -5.69 16.03 4.52
CA SER A 48 -5.17 17.33 4.06
C SER A 48 -4.19 18.00 5.05
N GLY A 49 -4.14 17.55 6.30
CA GLY A 49 -3.24 18.03 7.36
C GLY A 49 -1.96 17.21 7.52
N GLY A 50 -1.89 15.99 6.97
CA GLY A 50 -0.68 15.18 6.96
C GLY A 50 -0.96 13.71 7.27
N VAL A 51 0.03 13.03 7.87
CA VAL A 51 -0.09 11.62 8.26
C VAL A 51 -1.00 11.51 9.48
N VAL A 52 -2.11 10.80 9.33
CA VAL A 52 -3.07 10.51 10.40
C VAL A 52 -2.72 9.20 11.09
N GLU A 53 -2.29 8.20 10.32
CA GLU A 53 -1.93 6.89 10.84
C GLU A 53 -0.86 6.24 9.98
N THR A 54 0.05 5.50 10.61
CA THR A 54 1.01 4.65 9.91
C THR A 54 0.67 3.20 10.23
N VAL A 55 0.47 2.41 9.18
CA VAL A 55 0.29 0.96 9.26
C VAL A 55 1.30 0.27 8.36
N THR A 56 1.38 -1.04 8.41
CA THR A 56 2.14 -1.85 7.47
C THR A 56 1.23 -2.45 6.41
N LEU A 57 1.80 -2.81 5.26
CA LEU A 57 1.02 -3.46 4.20
C LEU A 57 0.47 -4.82 4.64
N GLY A 58 1.22 -5.55 5.47
CA GLY A 58 0.80 -6.84 6.04
C GLY A 58 -0.43 -6.73 6.93
N GLU A 59 -0.51 -5.68 7.77
CA GLU A 59 -1.69 -5.41 8.60
C GLU A 59 -2.93 -5.05 7.76
N MET A 60 -2.72 -4.44 6.59
CA MET A 60 -3.80 -4.03 5.69
C MET A 60 -4.30 -5.16 4.78
N LEU A 61 -3.50 -6.23 4.65
CA LEU A 61 -3.78 -7.39 3.80
C LEU A 61 -3.35 -8.70 4.51
N PRO A 62 -3.90 -9.01 5.69
CA PRO A 62 -3.67 -10.28 6.35
C PRO A 62 -4.31 -11.36 5.48
N TYR A 63 -3.54 -12.36 5.05
CA TYR A 63 -4.00 -13.43 4.15
C TYR A 63 -4.23 -13.01 2.67
N GLY A 64 -3.60 -11.93 2.21
CA GLY A 64 -3.55 -11.62 0.78
C GLY A 64 -2.89 -12.72 -0.04
N PHE A 65 -3.27 -12.80 -1.32
CA PHE A 65 -2.62 -13.69 -2.26
C PHE A 65 -1.13 -13.36 -2.32
N GLN A 66 -0.31 -14.38 -2.08
CA GLN A 66 1.13 -14.31 -2.28
C GLN A 66 1.42 -14.77 -3.70
N GLY A 67 2.27 -14.06 -4.44
CA GLY A 67 2.60 -14.41 -5.82
C GLY A 67 3.16 -15.83 -5.99
N ASP A 68 3.74 -16.39 -4.92
CA ASP A 68 4.28 -17.76 -4.91
C ASP A 68 3.20 -18.86 -4.74
N MET A 69 1.95 -18.47 -4.42
CA MET A 69 0.83 -19.39 -4.20
C MET A 69 0.13 -19.82 -5.50
N LEU A 70 0.54 -19.26 -6.64
CA LEU A 70 -0.01 -19.53 -7.99
C LEU A 70 0.83 -20.54 -8.79
N LYS A 71 1.68 -21.33 -8.13
CA LYS A 71 2.46 -22.42 -8.76
C LYS A 71 1.69 -23.72 -8.82
#